data_AF-A0A9W7WM14-F1
#
_entry.id   AF-A0A9W7WM14-F1
#
_cell.length_a   1.000
_cell.length_b   1.000
_cell.length_c   1.000
_cell.angle_alpha   90.00
_cell.angle_beta   90.00
_cell.angle_gamma   90.00
#
_symmetry.space_group_name_H-M   'P 1'
#
loop_
_entity.id
_entity.type
_entity.pdbx_description
1 polymer ?
#
loop_
_entity_poly.entity_id
_entity_poly.type
_entity_poly.pdbx_seq_one_letter_code
_entity_poly.pdbx_strand_id
1 'polypeptide(L)'
;MEAHLSAVILLLILCSSDVKADDVPADVKPGYEKFLRQHVYEDMNEKKCDSEMSKRHITEGQTNNDCKTVNTFITASKKEIIKVCNGAGKNYKGSARMYVSNQPFAVVKCELQSGERYPKCEYRGKKSTYGRYIVVACDSGWPTHYDGDIIMTD
;
A
#
# COMPACT_ATOMS: atom_id res chain seq x y z
N MET A 1 -27.82 -29.04 40.56
CA MET A 1 -27.94 -27.70 39.96
C MET A 1 -26.81 -26.87 40.49
N GLU A 2 -26.10 -26.22 39.57
CA GLU A 2 -25.13 -25.14 39.77
C GLU A 2 -23.78 -25.51 40.42
N ALA A 3 -22.64 -25.07 39.92
CA ALA A 3 -22.20 -24.65 38.59
C ALA A 3 -20.67 -24.75 38.66
N HIS A 4 -20.05 -25.54 37.77
CA HIS A 4 -18.60 -25.57 37.58
C HIS A 4 -18.15 -24.24 36.96
N LEU A 5 -18.06 -23.18 37.78
CA LEU A 5 -17.77 -21.83 37.35
C LEU A 5 -16.46 -21.33 37.99
N SER A 6 -15.38 -22.10 37.87
CA SER A 6 -14.05 -21.61 38.26
C SER A 6 -12.94 -22.45 37.63
N ALA A 7 -12.71 -22.27 36.32
CA ALA A 7 -11.47 -22.69 35.65
C ALA A 7 -11.41 -22.23 34.18
N VAL A 8 -12.54 -21.95 33.52
CA VAL A 8 -12.59 -21.81 32.05
C VAL A 8 -12.58 -20.35 31.57
N ILE A 9 -12.75 -19.36 32.44
CA ILE A 9 -12.87 -17.92 32.07
C ILE A 9 -11.56 -17.14 32.32
N LEU A 10 -10.40 -17.81 32.24
CA LEU A 10 -9.12 -17.12 32.12
C LEU A 10 -8.24 -17.69 31.00
N LEU A 11 -8.87 -18.31 30.00
CA LEU A 11 -8.35 -18.27 28.63
C LEU A 11 -8.87 -16.98 28.00
N LEU A 12 -8.32 -15.84 28.43
CA LEU A 12 -8.39 -14.59 27.68
C LEU A 12 -7.56 -14.79 26.41
N ILE A 13 -8.20 -15.47 25.46
CA ILE A 13 -8.20 -15.19 24.03
C ILE A 13 -7.05 -14.28 23.64
N LEU A 14 -5.88 -14.88 23.38
CA LEU A 14 -4.95 -14.34 22.40
C LEU A 14 -5.67 -14.38 21.06
N CYS A 15 -6.55 -13.41 20.81
CA CYS A 15 -6.87 -13.02 19.45
C CYS A 15 -5.58 -12.39 18.92
N SER A 16 -4.64 -13.24 18.53
CA SER A 16 -3.81 -12.94 17.38
C SER A 16 -4.81 -12.64 16.29
N SER A 17 -5.14 -11.36 16.09
CA SER A 17 -5.88 -10.89 14.93
C SER A 17 -4.93 -11.07 13.75
N ASP A 18 -4.78 -12.33 13.35
CA ASP A 18 -4.36 -12.70 12.02
C ASP A 18 -5.44 -12.17 11.10
N VAL A 19 -5.27 -10.90 10.69
CA VAL A 19 -6.06 -10.25 9.66
C VAL A 19 -5.97 -11.14 8.43
N LYS A 20 -6.98 -12.00 8.25
CA LYS A 20 -7.08 -12.87 7.09
C LYS A 20 -7.38 -11.98 5.90
N ALA A 21 -6.84 -12.36 4.75
CA ALA A 21 -7.12 -11.67 3.49
C ALA A 21 -8.61 -11.76 3.08
N ASP A 22 -9.43 -12.50 3.83
CA ASP A 22 -10.83 -12.82 3.55
C ASP A 22 -11.82 -11.74 4.05
N ASP A 23 -11.35 -10.71 4.79
CA ASP A 23 -12.21 -9.69 5.41
C ASP A 23 -12.36 -8.39 4.59
N VAL A 24 -11.84 -8.33 3.34
CA VAL A 24 -11.97 -7.11 2.52
C VAL A 24 -13.38 -7.02 1.92
N PRO A 25 -14.15 -5.93 2.14
CA PRO A 25 -15.47 -5.77 1.54
C PRO A 25 -15.45 -5.89 0.00
N ALA A 26 -16.48 -6.49 -0.58
CA ALA A 26 -16.51 -6.84 -2.00
C ALA A 26 -16.37 -5.63 -2.94
N ASP A 27 -16.94 -4.49 -2.54
CA ASP A 27 -16.86 -3.21 -3.24
C ASP A 27 -15.48 -2.53 -3.10
N VAL A 28 -14.75 -2.82 -2.03
CA VAL A 28 -13.40 -2.28 -1.76
C VAL A 28 -12.29 -3.10 -2.40
N LYS A 29 -12.51 -4.42 -2.50
CA LYS A 29 -11.52 -5.41 -2.94
C LYS A 29 -10.81 -5.05 -4.26
N PRO A 30 -11.50 -4.62 -5.34
CA PRO A 30 -10.81 -4.26 -6.60
C PRO A 30 -9.81 -3.10 -6.43
N GLY A 31 -10.16 -2.10 -5.62
CA GLY A 31 -9.28 -0.97 -5.32
C GLY A 31 -8.08 -1.40 -4.48
N TYR A 32 -8.31 -2.21 -3.45
CA TYR A 32 -7.25 -2.74 -2.60
C TYR A 32 -6.27 -3.64 -3.36
N GLU A 33 -6.76 -4.56 -4.19
CA GLU A 33 -5.91 -5.43 -5.00
C GLU A 33 -5.09 -4.64 -6.02
N LYS A 34 -5.69 -3.63 -6.66
CA LYS A 34 -4.98 -2.70 -7.55
C LYS A 34 -3.89 -1.93 -6.79
N PHE A 35 -4.20 -1.44 -5.60
CA PHE A 35 -3.24 -0.75 -4.74
C PHE A 35 -2.05 -1.66 -4.40
N LEU A 36 -2.30 -2.89 -3.94
CA LEU A 36 -1.23 -3.84 -3.63
C LEU A 36 -0.35 -4.12 -4.85
N ARG A 37 -0.97 -4.41 -6.00
CA ARG A 37 -0.27 -4.68 -7.25
C ARG A 37 0.65 -3.52 -7.63
N GLN A 38 0.14 -2.29 -7.59
CA GLN A 38 0.88 -1.11 -8.06
C GLN A 38 1.88 -0.57 -7.04
N HIS A 39 1.59 -0.65 -5.75
CA HIS A 39 2.27 0.18 -4.75
C HIS A 39 2.96 -0.60 -3.64
N VAL A 40 2.81 -1.92 -3.54
CA VAL A 40 3.37 -2.68 -2.42
C VAL A 40 4.38 -3.72 -2.92
N TYR A 41 5.63 -3.57 -2.49
CA TYR A 41 6.66 -4.58 -2.67
C TYR A 41 7.82 -4.35 -1.70
N GLU A 42 7.91 -5.21 -0.69
CA GLU A 42 8.89 -5.12 0.40
C GLU A 42 10.34 -5.17 -0.13
N ASP A 43 10.62 -6.07 -1.07
CA ASP A 43 11.96 -6.26 -1.65
C ASP A 43 12.24 -5.38 -2.88
N MET A 44 11.48 -4.29 -3.07
CA MET A 44 11.71 -3.38 -4.18
C MET A 44 13.05 -2.66 -4.03
N ASN A 45 13.70 -2.42 -5.17
CA ASN A 45 14.85 -1.54 -5.27
C ASN A 45 14.85 -0.84 -6.63
N GLU A 46 15.70 0.18 -6.77
CA GLU A 46 15.79 1.04 -7.94
C GLU A 46 16.14 0.31 -9.24
N LYS A 47 16.76 -0.88 -9.18
CA LYS A 47 17.13 -1.68 -10.36
C LYS A 47 16.01 -2.60 -10.85
N LYS A 48 14.93 -2.75 -10.08
CA LYS A 48 13.82 -3.66 -10.39
C LYS A 48 12.65 -2.99 -11.12
N CYS A 49 12.69 -1.68 -11.36
CA CYS A 49 11.57 -0.93 -11.94
C CYS A 49 11.03 -1.56 -13.23
N ASP A 50 11.87 -1.81 -14.23
CA ASP A 50 11.44 -2.41 -15.51
C ASP A 50 10.77 -3.77 -15.29
N SER A 51 11.44 -4.64 -14.54
CA SER A 51 10.98 -6.01 -14.31
C SER A 51 9.66 -6.07 -13.55
N GLU A 52 9.48 -5.23 -12.52
CA GLU A 52 8.28 -5.27 -11.68
C GLU A 52 7.11 -4.52 -12.32
N MET A 53 7.37 -3.42 -13.04
CA MET A 53 6.35 -2.73 -13.84
C MET A 53 5.78 -3.67 -14.91
N SER A 54 6.65 -4.38 -15.63
CA SER A 54 6.28 -5.36 -16.67
C SER A 54 5.58 -6.59 -16.10
N LYS A 55 6.19 -7.28 -15.12
CA LYS A 55 5.64 -8.50 -14.50
C LYS A 55 4.24 -8.29 -13.94
N ARG A 56 3.96 -7.10 -13.39
CA ARG A 56 2.68 -6.75 -12.78
C ARG A 56 1.72 -6.03 -13.73
N HIS A 57 2.14 -5.81 -14.97
CA HIS A 57 1.38 -5.12 -16.01
C HIS A 57 0.79 -3.78 -15.52
N ILE A 58 1.67 -2.91 -15.01
CA ILE A 58 1.27 -1.61 -14.47
C ILE A 58 1.20 -0.59 -15.60
N THR A 59 0.00 -0.36 -16.12
CA THR A 59 -0.24 0.57 -17.22
C THR A 59 -0.69 1.95 -16.74
N GLU A 60 -0.57 2.94 -17.63
CA GLU A 60 -1.38 4.15 -17.53
C GLU A 60 -2.85 3.74 -17.72
N GLY A 61 -3.77 4.26 -16.91
CA GLY A 61 -5.16 3.78 -16.93
C GLY A 61 -5.32 2.28 -16.63
N GLN A 62 -6.33 1.62 -17.22
CA GLN A 62 -6.66 0.21 -16.92
C GLN A 62 -6.59 -0.75 -18.11
N THR A 63 -6.49 -0.25 -19.36
CA THR A 63 -6.85 -1.07 -20.54
C THR A 63 -5.98 -0.90 -21.79
N ASN A 64 -5.05 0.06 -21.85
CA ASN A 64 -4.45 0.48 -23.13
C ASN A 64 -2.98 0.04 -23.35
N ASN A 65 -2.40 -0.82 -22.49
CA ASN A 65 -0.98 -1.22 -22.53
C ASN A 65 0.02 -0.06 -22.46
N ASP A 66 -0.44 1.17 -22.23
CA ASP A 66 0.41 2.36 -22.18
C ASP A 66 1.30 2.29 -20.95
N CYS A 67 2.57 2.68 -21.13
CA CYS A 67 3.52 2.75 -20.02
C CYS A 67 3.04 3.79 -19.00
N LYS A 68 2.87 3.39 -17.74
CA LYS A 68 2.54 4.35 -16.68
C LYS A 68 3.70 5.33 -16.50
N THR A 69 3.41 6.63 -16.47
CA THR A 69 4.46 7.67 -16.44
C THR A 69 5.29 7.62 -15.15
N VAL A 70 4.61 7.45 -14.02
CA VAL A 70 5.23 7.36 -12.69
C VAL A 70 4.52 6.29 -11.88
N ASN A 71 5.30 5.46 -11.19
CA ASN A 71 4.77 4.56 -10.17
C ASN A 71 5.69 4.51 -8.96
N THR A 72 5.13 4.60 -7.76
CA THR A 72 5.90 4.45 -6.52
C THR A 72 5.55 3.14 -5.85
N PHE A 73 6.57 2.38 -5.50
CA PHE A 73 6.47 1.21 -4.63
C PHE A 73 6.88 1.60 -3.22
N ILE A 74 6.07 1.22 -2.24
CA ILE A 74 6.35 1.31 -0.82
C ILE A 74 7.08 0.03 -0.43
N THR A 75 8.29 0.16 0.10
CA THR A 75 9.11 -0.97 0.56
C THR A 75 8.76 -1.30 2.01
N ALA A 76 7.56 -1.83 2.21
CA ALA A 76 7.06 -2.31 3.49
C ALA A 76 6.04 -3.43 3.28
N SER A 77 5.79 -4.22 4.33
CA SER A 77 4.76 -5.25 4.28
C SER A 77 3.37 -4.64 4.12
N LYS A 78 2.45 -5.38 3.48
CA LYS A 78 1.04 -4.95 3.37
C LYS A 78 0.39 -4.68 4.73
N LYS A 79 0.78 -5.44 5.77
CA LYS A 79 0.24 -5.29 7.14
C LYS A 79 0.62 -3.94 7.73
N GLU A 80 1.86 -3.48 7.52
CA GLU A 80 2.31 -2.16 7.96
C GLU A 80 1.55 -1.03 7.26
N ILE A 81 1.34 -1.15 5.95
CA ILE A 81 0.67 -0.11 5.16
C ILE A 81 -0.82 -0.01 5.53
N ILE A 82 -1.50 -1.13 5.80
CA ILE A 82 -2.91 -1.15 6.26
C ILE A 82 -3.07 -0.37 7.57
N LYS A 83 -2.08 -0.37 8.47
CA LYS A 83 -2.16 0.37 9.73
C LYS A 83 -2.36 1.87 9.51
N VAL A 84 -1.89 2.44 8.38
CA VAL A 84 -2.12 3.85 8.03
C VAL A 84 -3.62 4.18 7.98
N CYS A 85 -4.44 3.25 7.48
CA CYS A 85 -5.90 3.38 7.44
C CYS A 85 -6.60 3.04 8.77
N ASN A 86 -5.87 2.53 9.77
CA ASN A 86 -6.42 1.99 11.02
C ASN A 86 -5.73 2.56 12.28
N GLY A 87 -5.32 3.84 12.22
CA GLY A 87 -4.81 4.58 13.37
C GLY A 87 -3.33 4.96 13.33
N ALA A 88 -2.54 4.43 12.39
CA ALA A 88 -1.15 4.85 12.16
C ALA A 88 -1.03 5.96 11.08
N GLY A 89 -2.14 6.60 10.73
CA GLY A 89 -2.18 7.78 9.87
C GLY A 89 -3.15 8.83 10.41
N LYS A 90 -3.11 10.02 9.81
CA LYS A 90 -3.98 11.15 10.14
C LYS A 90 -4.61 11.72 8.87
N ASN A 91 -5.80 12.31 8.98
CA ASN A 91 -6.49 12.94 7.85
C ASN A 91 -5.56 13.94 7.15
N TYR A 92 -5.48 13.83 5.82
CA TYR A 92 -4.63 14.66 4.99
C TYR A 92 -5.47 15.72 4.27
N LYS A 93 -5.09 16.99 4.43
CA LYS A 93 -5.74 18.16 3.81
C LYS A 93 -7.26 18.23 4.05
N GLY A 94 -7.73 17.79 5.22
CA GLY A 94 -9.16 17.82 5.57
C GLY A 94 -10.05 16.83 4.81
N SER A 95 -9.46 15.92 4.03
CA SER A 95 -10.20 14.84 3.37
C SER A 95 -10.56 13.74 4.36
N ALA A 96 -11.82 13.29 4.36
CA ALA A 96 -12.29 12.18 5.19
C ALA A 96 -11.73 10.81 4.76
N ARG A 97 -11.14 10.71 3.56
CA ARG A 97 -10.69 9.45 2.97
C ARG A 97 -9.19 9.39 2.71
N MET A 98 -8.47 10.51 2.76
CA MET A 98 -7.01 10.52 2.55
C MET A 98 -6.27 10.60 3.88
N TYR A 99 -5.28 9.74 4.04
CA TYR A 99 -4.49 9.62 5.25
C TYR A 99 -3.01 9.78 4.91
N VAL A 100 -2.32 10.64 5.65
CA VAL A 100 -0.85 10.68 5.66
C VAL A 100 -0.35 9.80 6.80
N SER A 101 0.68 9.01 6.56
CA SER A 101 1.28 8.16 7.59
C SER A 101 1.85 8.99 8.75
N ASN A 102 1.82 8.43 9.96
CA ASN A 102 2.43 9.05 11.14
C ASN A 102 3.95 8.82 11.20
N GLN A 103 4.43 7.79 10.49
CA GLN A 103 5.85 7.44 10.41
C GLN A 103 6.29 7.42 8.93
N PRO A 104 7.57 7.68 8.66
CA PRO A 104 8.09 7.64 7.30
C PRO A 104 8.18 6.19 6.79
N PHE A 105 8.04 6.02 5.48
CA PHE A 105 8.24 4.78 4.75
C PHE A 105 9.41 4.94 3.79
N ALA A 106 10.15 3.85 3.57
CA ALA A 106 11.03 3.77 2.43
C ALA A 106 10.19 3.53 1.15
N VAL A 107 10.57 4.20 0.06
CA VAL A 107 9.87 4.16 -1.22
C VAL A 107 10.85 4.07 -2.38
N VAL A 108 10.41 3.47 -3.48
CA VAL A 108 11.10 3.44 -4.76
C VAL A 108 10.17 4.03 -5.81
N LYS A 109 10.55 5.20 -6.33
CA LYS A 109 9.84 5.86 -7.44
C LYS A 109 10.42 5.39 -8.76
N CYS A 110 9.60 4.78 -9.60
CA CYS A 110 9.92 4.41 -10.98
C CYS A 110 9.37 5.48 -11.91
N GLU A 111 10.25 6.18 -12.61
CA GLU A 111 9.92 7.24 -13.57
C GLU A 111 10.24 6.76 -14.98
N LEU A 112 9.24 6.77 -15.87
CA LEU A 112 9.40 6.37 -17.26
C LEU A 112 10.52 7.19 -17.92
N GLN A 113 11.43 6.51 -18.61
CA GLN A 113 12.52 7.11 -19.37
C GLN A 113 12.26 6.99 -20.87
N SER A 114 11.77 5.84 -21.31
CA SER A 114 11.53 5.55 -22.72
C SER A 114 10.42 4.50 -22.88
N GLY A 115 9.85 4.44 -24.09
CA GLY A 115 8.76 3.54 -24.44
C GLY A 115 7.37 4.15 -24.23
N GLU A 116 6.44 3.80 -25.12
CA GLU A 116 5.05 4.25 -25.03
C GLU A 116 4.11 3.16 -24.51
N ARG A 117 4.41 1.89 -24.86
CA ARG A 117 3.60 0.72 -24.53
C ARG A 117 4.45 -0.48 -24.16
N TYR A 118 3.90 -1.38 -23.34
CA TYR A 118 4.53 -2.67 -23.08
C TYR A 118 4.72 -3.48 -24.37
N PRO A 119 5.80 -4.27 -24.49
CA PRO A 119 6.80 -4.58 -23.47
C PRO A 119 8.01 -3.60 -23.43
N LYS A 120 7.94 -2.44 -24.09
CA LYS A 120 9.10 -1.55 -24.31
C LYS A 120 9.27 -0.45 -23.26
N CYS A 121 8.59 -0.56 -22.11
CA CYS A 121 8.66 0.46 -21.07
C CYS A 121 9.98 0.35 -20.29
N GLU A 122 10.76 1.44 -20.25
CA GLU A 122 12.02 1.52 -19.51
C GLU A 122 11.94 2.62 -18.45
N TYR A 123 12.38 2.33 -17.23
CA TYR A 123 12.16 3.14 -16.04
C TYR A 123 13.45 3.41 -15.29
N ARG A 124 13.57 4.64 -14.79
CA ARG A 124 14.58 5.01 -13.80
C ARG A 124 14.00 4.86 -12.41
N GLY A 125 14.62 4.01 -11.60
CA GLY A 125 14.32 3.91 -10.17
C GLY A 125 15.04 4.97 -9.34
N LYS A 126 14.34 5.54 -8.35
CA LYS A 126 14.88 6.41 -7.32
C LYS A 126 14.43 5.92 -5.95
N LYS A 127 15.37 5.41 -5.14
CA LYS A 127 15.11 4.96 -3.78
C LYS A 127 15.23 6.12 -2.80
N SER A 128 14.25 6.27 -1.92
CA SER A 128 14.29 7.15 -0.76
C SER A 128 14.05 6.31 0.50
N THR A 129 15.01 6.28 1.42
CA THR A 129 14.94 5.46 2.64
C THR A 129 14.50 6.22 3.88
N TYR A 130 14.39 7.55 3.82
CA TYR A 130 14.08 8.39 4.95
C TYR A 130 13.17 9.57 4.55
N GLY A 131 12.42 10.07 5.54
CA GLY A 131 11.69 11.34 5.44
C GLY A 131 10.47 11.36 4.51
N ARG A 132 10.05 10.23 3.94
CA ARG A 132 8.86 10.14 3.06
C ARG A 132 7.66 9.65 3.84
N TYR A 133 6.63 10.47 3.96
CA TYR A 133 5.36 10.11 4.57
C TYR A 133 4.37 9.83 3.46
N ILE A 134 3.84 8.62 3.40
CA ILE A 134 2.94 8.20 2.33
C ILE A 134 1.56 8.78 2.55
N VAL A 135 0.92 9.17 1.47
CA VAL A 135 -0.48 9.62 1.43
C VAL A 135 -1.28 8.58 0.66
N VAL A 136 -2.25 7.98 1.33
CA VAL A 136 -3.11 6.94 0.76
C VAL A 136 -4.57 7.28 0.95
N ALA A 137 -5.40 6.93 -0.04
CA ALA A 137 -6.84 6.90 0.17
C ALA A 137 -7.23 5.57 0.82
N CYS A 138 -8.12 5.64 1.80
CA CYS A 138 -8.65 4.50 2.52
C CYS A 138 -10.16 4.33 2.27
N ASP A 139 -10.59 3.07 2.18
CA ASP A 139 -11.99 2.67 2.19
C ASP A 139 -12.19 1.51 3.17
N SER A 140 -13.10 1.69 4.13
CA SER A 140 -13.44 0.66 5.11
C SER A 140 -12.22 0.06 5.82
N GLY A 141 -11.21 0.91 6.09
CA GLY A 141 -9.94 0.52 6.72
C GLY A 141 -8.88 -0.06 5.77
N TRP A 142 -9.12 -0.11 4.45
CA TRP A 142 -8.19 -0.66 3.46
C TRP A 142 -7.63 0.41 2.51
N PRO A 143 -6.33 0.39 2.16
CA PRO A 143 -5.76 1.34 1.22
C PRO A 143 -6.18 1.03 -0.21
N THR A 144 -6.78 1.99 -0.92
CA THR A 144 -7.31 1.80 -2.27
C THR A 144 -6.59 2.64 -3.34
N HIS A 145 -5.85 3.67 -2.92
CA HIS A 145 -5.11 4.55 -3.81
C HIS A 145 -3.86 5.12 -3.13
N TYR A 146 -2.78 5.26 -3.88
CA TYR A 146 -1.58 6.01 -3.48
C TYR A 146 -1.62 7.38 -4.14
N ASP A 147 -1.78 8.43 -3.34
CA ASP A 147 -1.80 9.83 -3.82
C ASP A 147 -0.38 10.35 -4.05
N GLY A 148 0.56 9.94 -3.18
CA GLY A 148 1.93 10.41 -3.22
C GLY A 148 2.66 10.20 -1.91
N ASP A 149 3.82 10.80 -1.80
CA ASP A 149 4.56 10.96 -0.56
C ASP A 149 4.96 12.43 -0.37
N ILE A 150 5.05 12.85 0.88
CA ILE A 150 5.53 14.18 1.25
C ILE A 150 6.77 14.08 2.13
N ILE A 151 7.54 15.16 2.15
CA ILE A 151 8.54 15.41 3.18
C ILE A 151 7.90 16.38 4.16
N MET A 152 7.83 15.99 5.44
CA MET A 152 7.46 16.92 6.50
C MET A 152 8.68 17.81 6.74
N THR A 153 8.60 19.06 6.28
CA THR A 153 9.54 20.11 6.69
C THR A 153 8.92 20.81 7.89
N ASP A 154 9.66 20.87 9.00
CA ASP A 154 9.29 21.64 10.20
C ASP A 154 9.13 23.13 9.89
#